data_AF-A0A423H2A0-F1
#
_entry.id   AF-A0A423H2A0-F1
#
_cell.length_a   1.000
_cell.length_b   1.000
_cell.length_c   1.000
_cell.angle_alpha   90.00
_cell.angle_beta   90.00
_cell.angle_gamma   90.00
#
_symmetry.space_group_name_H-M   'P 1'
#
loop_
_entity.id
_entity.type
_entity.pdbx_description
1 polymer ?
#
loop_
_entity_poly.entity_id
_entity_poly.type
_entity_poly.pdbx_seq_one_letter_code
_entity_poly.pdbx_strand_id
1 'polypeptide(L)' 'MTQFRKVLSLHTGQPASDGAGVKLTRVFGGAGIERFDPFLMLDEFGSENPDDYIAGFPPHPHRGFETVTYMLAKRCNNTI' A
#
# COMPACT_ATOMS: atom_id res chain seq x y z
N MET A 1 18.66 25.81 -17.29
CA MET A 1 17.41 25.18 -17.74
C MET A 1 17.13 23.98 -16.85
N THR A 2 15.92 23.86 -16.30
CA THR A 2 15.56 22.72 -15.45
C THR A 2 15.34 21.49 -16.33
N GLN A 3 16.11 20.43 -16.11
CA GLN A 3 15.93 19.16 -16.81
C GLN A 3 14.99 18.27 -15.97
N PHE A 4 13.86 17.88 -16.55
CA PHE A 4 12.93 16.97 -15.88
C PHE A 4 13.47 15.54 -15.84
N ARG A 5 13.15 14.82 -14.76
CA ARG A 5 13.41 13.38 -14.69
C ARG A 5 12.56 12.66 -15.73
N LYS A 6 13.13 11.63 -16.37
CA LYS A 6 12.40 10.76 -17.30
C LYS A 6 11.74 9.63 -16.52
N VAL A 7 10.54 9.23 -16.94
CA VAL A 7 9.90 8.00 -16.46
C VAL A 7 10.72 6.81 -16.97
N LEU A 8 11.19 5.98 -16.06
CA LEU A 8 11.99 4.78 -16.40
C LEU A 8 11.11 3.55 -16.65
N SER A 9 10.03 3.41 -15.89
CA SER A 9 9.09 2.29 -15.98
C SER A 9 7.70 2.70 -15.49
N LEU A 10 6.69 1.94 -15.92
CA LEU A 10 5.32 2.00 -15.42
C LEU A 10 4.98 0.68 -14.76
N HIS A 11 4.39 0.74 -13.57
CA HIS A 11 4.00 -0.44 -12.80
C HIS A 11 2.49 -0.39 -12.56
N THR A 12 1.77 -1.40 -13.03
CA THR A 12 0.34 -1.57 -12.75
C THR A 12 0.18 -2.35 -11.45
N GLY A 13 -0.55 -1.78 -10.49
CA GLY A 13 -0.86 -2.47 -9.24
C GLY A 13 -1.65 -3.77 -9.50
N GLN A 14 -1.41 -4.77 -8.65
CA GLN A 14 -2.03 -6.09 -8.76
C GLN A 14 -2.98 -6.32 -7.59
N PRO A 15 -4.12 -7.02 -7.80
CA PRO A 15 -4.99 -7.43 -6.71
C PRO A 15 -4.22 -8.28 -5.70
N ALA A 16 -4.36 -7.95 -4.42
CA ALA A 16 -3.78 -8.70 -3.31
C ALA A 16 -4.71 -8.65 -2.09
N SER A 17 -4.32 -9.37 -1.04
CA SER A 17 -5.04 -9.36 0.23
C SER A 17 -4.08 -9.41 1.40
N ASP A 18 -4.47 -8.78 2.51
CA ASP A 18 -3.68 -8.68 3.74
C ASP A 18 -4.59 -8.62 4.98
N GLY A 19 -3.99 -8.66 6.18
CA GLY A 19 -4.69 -8.63 7.45
C GLY A 19 -5.74 -9.74 7.56
N ALA A 20 -6.95 -9.38 7.96
CA ALA A 20 -8.08 -10.31 8.06
C ALA A 20 -8.87 -10.44 6.73
N GLY A 21 -8.17 -10.48 5.60
CA GLY A 21 -8.77 -10.63 4.27
C GLY A 21 -9.13 -9.31 3.59
N VAL A 22 -8.52 -8.21 4.01
CA VAL A 22 -8.68 -6.90 3.36
C VAL A 22 -8.23 -7.02 1.91
N LYS A 23 -9.07 -6.60 0.97
CA LYS A 23 -8.70 -6.52 -0.45
C LYS A 23 -7.98 -5.21 -0.72
N LEU A 24 -6.89 -5.28 -1.46
CA LEU A 24 -6.08 -4.13 -1.80
C LEU A 24 -5.44 -4.28 -3.18
N THR A 25 -4.91 -3.18 -3.69
CA THR A 25 -4.08 -3.12 -4.89
C THR A 25 -2.64 -2.88 -4.47
N ARG A 26 -1.77 -3.87 -4.68
CA ARG A 26 -0.33 -3.76 -4.36
C ARG A 26 0.43 -3.26 -5.58
N VAL A 27 1.07 -2.09 -5.46
CA VAL A 27 1.86 -1.49 -6.54
C VAL A 27 3.28 -2.07 -6.54
N PHE A 28 3.90 -2.15 -5.37
CA PHE A 28 5.17 -2.86 -5.16
C PHE A 28 5.24 -3.41 -3.74
N GLY A 29 6.00 -4.49 -3.58
CA GLY A 29 6.19 -5.24 -2.34
C GLY A 29 6.49 -6.70 -2.67
N GLY A 30 7.59 -7.24 -2.13
CA GLY A 30 8.06 -8.60 -2.44
C GLY A 30 9.24 -8.63 -3.41
N ALA A 31 9.20 -9.46 -4.45
CA ALA A 31 10.34 -9.64 -5.35
C ALA A 31 10.63 -8.37 -6.18
N GLY A 32 11.89 -7.95 -6.27
CA GLY A 32 12.31 -6.78 -7.05
C GLY A 32 12.18 -5.44 -6.31
N ILE A 33 11.91 -5.49 -5.00
CA ILE A 33 11.76 -4.36 -4.08
C ILE A 33 13.03 -3.50 -3.96
N GLU A 34 14.20 -4.09 -4.19
CA GLU A 34 15.50 -3.42 -4.07
C GLU A 34 15.63 -2.22 -5.02
N ARG A 35 14.82 -2.16 -6.08
CA ARG A 35 14.76 -1.01 -7.00
C ARG A 35 14.04 0.20 -6.43
N PHE A 36 13.29 0.02 -5.34
CA PHE A 36 12.47 1.05 -4.70
C PHE A 36 13.05 1.55 -3.37
N ASP A 37 14.26 1.13 -2.98
CA ASP A 37 14.99 1.64 -1.81
C ASP A 37 14.88 3.17 -1.71
N PRO A 38 14.37 3.75 -0.60
CA PRO A 38 14.10 3.13 0.73
C PRO A 38 12.66 2.63 0.97
N PHE A 39 11.81 2.59 -0.04
CA PHE A 39 10.43 2.17 0.10
C PHE A 39 10.28 0.65 0.00
N LEU A 40 9.60 0.06 0.99
CA LEU A 40 9.41 -1.38 1.07
C LEU A 40 8.06 -1.83 0.49
N MET A 41 7.03 -1.00 0.55
CA MET A 41 5.72 -1.38 0.07
C MET A 41 4.89 -0.15 -0.28
N LEU A 42 4.02 -0.29 -1.28
CA LEU A 42 2.94 0.64 -1.52
C LEU A 42 1.68 -0.13 -1.88
N ASP A 43 0.70 -0.01 -1.00
CA ASP A 43 -0.64 -0.55 -1.18
C ASP A 43 -1.65 0.58 -1.26
N GLU A 44 -2.59 0.44 -2.17
CA GLU A 44 -3.84 1.20 -2.18
C GLU A 44 -4.94 0.28 -1.68
N PHE A 45 -5.62 0.68 -0.61
CA PHE A 45 -6.77 -0.05 -0.09
C PHE A 45 -7.90 0.93 0.22
N GLY A 46 -9.12 0.48 -0.06
CA GLY A 46 -10.33 1.28 -0.01
C GLY A 46 -11.34 0.69 -0.98
N SER A 47 -12.59 0.54 -0.53
CA SER A 47 -13.68 0.04 -1.35
C SER A 47 -14.95 0.81 -1.02
N GLU A 48 -15.88 0.89 -1.98
CA GLU A 48 -17.24 1.31 -1.70
C GLU A 48 -18.04 0.22 -0.97
N ASN A 49 -17.60 -1.04 -1.06
CA ASN A 49 -18.17 -2.16 -0.32
C ASN A 49 -17.42 -2.36 1.03
N PRO A 50 -18.08 -2.13 2.18
CA PRO A 50 -17.49 -2.34 3.50
C PRO A 50 -16.94 -3.74 3.72
N ASP A 51 -17.56 -4.77 3.14
CA ASP A 51 -17.16 -6.16 3.34
C ASP A 51 -15.73 -6.45 2.85
N ASP A 52 -15.20 -5.63 1.94
CA ASP A 52 -13.84 -5.77 1.42
C ASP A 52 -12.75 -5.32 2.41
N TYR A 53 -13.10 -4.61 3.49
CA TYR A 53 -12.12 -4.08 4.46
C TYR A 53 -12.59 -4.09 5.93
N ILE A 54 -13.82 -4.49 6.22
CA ILE A 54 -14.42 -4.41 7.56
C ILE A 54 -13.65 -5.21 8.61
N ALA A 55 -13.07 -6.35 8.21
CA ALA A 55 -12.27 -7.19 9.09
C ALA A 55 -10.92 -6.54 9.46
N GLY A 56 -10.42 -5.64 8.60
CA GLY A 56 -9.30 -4.76 8.89
C GLY A 56 -7.96 -5.45 9.10
N PHE A 57 -7.11 -4.73 9.82
CA PHE A 57 -5.78 -5.15 10.21
C PHE A 57 -5.79 -5.42 11.72
N PRO A 58 -5.91 -6.69 12.16
CA PRO A 58 -5.81 -7.00 13.59
C PRO A 58 -4.42 -6.61 14.12
N PRO A 59 -4.25 -6.48 15.45
CA PRO A 59 -2.95 -6.15 16.03
C PRO A 59 -1.84 -7.08 15.50
N HIS A 60 -0.83 -6.49 14.88
CA HIS A 60 0.32 -7.21 14.32
C HIS A 60 1.61 -6.39 14.49
N PRO A 61 2.78 -7.06 14.58
CA PRO A 61 4.03 -6.37 14.88
C PRO A 61 4.68 -5.75 13.64
N HIS A 62 5.34 -4.60 13.84
CA HIS A 62 6.28 -4.00 12.89
C HIS A 62 7.61 -3.72 13.60
N ARG A 63 8.74 -3.83 12.88
CA ARG A 63 10.08 -3.57 13.43
C ARG A 63 11.04 -3.09 12.34
N GLY A 64 11.74 -1.98 12.62
CA GLY A 64 12.88 -1.52 11.80
C GLY A 64 12.51 -0.74 10.54
N PHE A 65 11.24 -0.35 10.40
CA PHE A 65 10.74 0.52 9.32
C PHE A 65 9.51 1.30 9.80
N GLU A 66 9.04 2.21 8.95
CA GLU A 66 7.87 3.04 9.21
C GLU A 66 6.74 2.72 8.23
N THR A 67 5.50 2.73 8.73
CA THR A 67 4.28 2.64 7.93
C THR A 67 3.64 4.02 7.89
N VAL A 68 3.39 4.54 6.69
CA VAL A 68 2.69 5.81 6.49
C VAL A 68 1.36 5.53 5.80
N THR A 69 0.26 5.85 6.48
CA THR A 69 -1.09 5.76 5.91
C THR A 69 -1.56 7.15 5.49
N TYR A 70 -1.89 7.32 4.20
CA TYR A 70 -2.49 8.54 3.68
C TYR A 70 -3.94 8.29 3.27
N MET A 71 -4.88 9.04 3.85
CA MET A 71 -6.32 8.91 3.58
C MET A 71 -6.76 9.90 2.50
N LEU A 72 -7.31 9.39 1.39
CA LEU A 72 -7.75 10.22 0.26
C LEU A 72 -9.14 10.86 0.46
N ALA A 73 -10.07 10.17 1.14
CA ALA A 73 -11.38 10.71 1.51
C ALA A 73 -12.01 9.92 2.66
N LYS A 74 -12.81 10.60 3.50
CA LYS A 74 -13.50 10.06 4.69
C LYS A 74 -12.55 9.59 5.83
N ARG A 75 -13.17 9.06 6.89
CA ARG A 75 -12.56 8.56 8.13
C ARG A 75 -12.25 7.08 8.00
N CYS A 76 -10.98 6.70 8.11
CA CYS A 76 -10.56 5.31 8.32
C CYS A 76 -10.45 5.04 9.82
N ASN A 77 -11.10 3.98 10.32
CA ASN A 77 -10.94 3.52 11.70
C ASN A 77 -9.92 2.37 11.83
N ASN A 78 -9.33 1.92 10.70
CA ASN A 78 -8.38 0.81 10.62
C ASN A 78 -7.05 1.31 10.04
N THR A 79 -6.16 1.73 10.93
CA THR A 79 -4.74 1.94 10.58
C THR A 79 -3.98 0.62 10.66
N ILE A 80 -3.05 0.42 9.72
CA ILE A 80 -2.12 -0.72 9.67
C ILE A 80 -1.06 -0.58 10.77
#